data_AF-A0A0V8GES4-F1
#
_entry.id   AF-A0A0V8GES4-F1
#
_cell.length_a   1.000
_cell.length_b   1.000
_cell.length_c   1.000
_cell.angle_alpha   90.00
_cell.angle_beta   90.00
_cell.angle_gamma   90.00
#
_symmetry.space_group_name_H-M   'P 1'
#
loop_
_entity.id
_entity.type
_entity.pdbx_description
1 polymer ?
#
loop_
_entity_poly.entity_id
_entity_poly.type
_entity_poly.pdbx_seq_one_letter_code
_entity_poly.pdbx_strand_id
1 'polypeptide(L)'
;MNEQVRYEAYTAIVTVGISFFQKQNQFGDVGQTADSIRQTVRQSTSLDEERISAEISIVSGWRKQHRLAKQVDILLLYSDTFVGSLAAIGVEECITRLYGYRVTRKKIDGLDMSTPEQAIRGMQQYLVDLAEVLAAHDAMTTLFAPIGGYKSVFSLAYPVASLYGFESWYRFEQSGAPVSLPRLPIRFDEAVLQQPETVRMLRSLYRFAGFSLREPFELSALPDVLGEWVEKHPVYFYQYEGLIGFSPLLILHIEQMPSLYAPRVFIPKKIEHELRTMSGILNDFKTYQGTHRQQATGFTNRMFRHELDWSDRSFVPGKSIFVIPNEWCTTTSRHLSMVGT
;
A
#
# COMPACT_ATOMS: atom_id res chain seq x y z
N MET A 1 40.20 15.43 5.03
CA MET A 1 38.90 15.56 4.34
C MET A 1 38.57 14.15 3.87
N ASN A 2 37.76 13.41 4.63
CA ASN A 2 37.41 12.03 4.25
C ASN A 2 36.58 12.08 2.98
N GLU A 3 37.08 11.53 1.88
CA GLU A 3 36.25 11.13 0.75
C GLU A 3 35.25 10.11 1.29
N GLN A 4 34.04 10.59 1.61
CA GLN A 4 32.89 9.70 1.70
C GLN A 4 32.80 9.00 0.35
N VAL A 5 33.12 7.72 0.33
CA VAL A 5 32.85 6.81 -0.78
C VAL A 5 31.40 7.05 -1.18
N ARG A 6 31.19 7.76 -2.29
CA ARG A 6 29.84 8.04 -2.80
C ARG A 6 29.38 6.76 -3.48
N TYR A 7 28.58 5.99 -2.76
CA TYR A 7 27.91 4.83 -3.35
C TYR A 7 26.94 5.32 -4.44
N GLU A 8 27.07 4.75 -5.63
CA GLU A 8 26.11 4.90 -6.71
C GLU A 8 24.93 3.94 -6.45
N ALA A 9 23.71 4.46 -6.50
CA ALA A 9 22.51 3.65 -6.36
C ALA A 9 22.18 2.92 -7.66
N TYR A 10 21.81 1.65 -7.55
CA TYR A 10 21.35 0.80 -8.66
C TYR A 10 19.83 0.81 -8.81
N THR A 11 19.13 1.39 -7.84
CA THR A 11 17.68 1.56 -7.89
C THR A 11 17.29 2.98 -7.46
N ALA A 12 16.23 3.51 -8.07
CA ALA A 12 15.57 4.72 -7.58
C ALA A 12 14.06 4.52 -7.53
N ILE A 13 13.46 4.87 -6.40
CA ILE A 13 12.01 4.84 -6.19
C ILE A 13 11.52 6.28 -6.17
N VAL A 14 10.59 6.62 -7.06
CA VAL A 14 10.09 7.98 -7.25
C VAL A 14 8.57 7.95 -7.25
N THR A 15 7.91 8.73 -6.39
CA THR A 15 6.47 8.94 -6.50
C THR A 15 6.15 9.89 -7.65
N VAL A 16 5.01 9.69 -8.30
CA VAL A 16 4.60 10.45 -9.47
C VAL A 16 3.41 11.34 -9.12
N GLY A 17 3.58 12.64 -9.31
CA GLY A 17 2.52 13.63 -9.30
C GLY A 17 1.98 13.94 -10.68
N ILE A 18 1.11 14.95 -10.74
CA ILE A 18 0.51 15.43 -11.99
C ILE A 18 1.33 16.56 -12.64
N SER A 19 2.58 16.79 -12.19
CA SER A 19 3.41 17.90 -12.67
C SER A 19 3.70 17.81 -14.17
N PHE A 20 3.70 16.59 -14.72
CA PHE A 20 3.80 16.33 -16.16
C PHE A 20 2.67 16.96 -16.99
N PHE A 21 1.50 17.28 -16.42
CA PHE A 21 0.38 17.91 -17.13
C PHE A 21 0.14 19.37 -16.74
N GLN A 22 0.99 19.96 -15.89
CA GLN A 22 0.83 21.36 -15.54
C GLN A 22 1.14 22.23 -16.74
N LYS A 23 0.31 23.24 -17.03
CA LYS A 23 0.44 24.13 -18.20
C LYS A 23 1.81 24.82 -18.37
N GLN A 24 2.58 24.89 -17.29
CA GLN A 24 3.91 25.51 -17.26
C GLN A 24 5.02 24.53 -17.68
N ASN A 25 4.69 23.25 -17.90
CA ASN A 25 5.61 22.24 -18.38
C ASN A 25 6.08 22.56 -19.82
N GLN A 26 7.10 21.83 -20.28
CA GLN A 26 7.64 22.00 -21.62
C GLN A 26 6.63 21.64 -22.73
N PHE A 27 5.74 20.67 -22.47
CA PHE A 27 4.87 20.13 -23.51
C PHE A 27 3.56 20.92 -23.69
N GLY A 28 3.26 21.87 -22.81
CA GLY A 28 2.01 22.62 -22.82
C GLY A 28 0.81 21.70 -22.61
N ASP A 29 -0.19 21.83 -23.49
CA ASP A 29 -1.40 21.02 -23.43
C ASP A 29 -1.17 19.69 -24.15
N VAL A 30 -0.93 18.63 -23.38
CA VAL A 30 -0.69 17.27 -23.89
C VAL A 30 -2.01 16.52 -23.95
N GLY A 31 -2.24 15.81 -25.05
CA GLY A 31 -3.38 14.90 -25.15
C GLY A 31 -3.41 13.91 -23.97
N GLN A 32 -4.60 13.64 -23.45
CA GLN A 32 -4.77 12.75 -22.30
C GLN A 32 -4.94 11.29 -22.75
N THR A 33 -4.06 10.83 -23.64
CA THR A 33 -3.99 9.42 -24.05
C THR A 33 -2.54 8.94 -24.04
N ALA A 34 -2.31 7.66 -23.76
CA ALA A 34 -0.97 7.10 -23.74
C ALA A 34 -0.21 7.32 -25.07
N ASP A 35 -0.91 7.20 -26.20
CA ASP A 35 -0.28 7.35 -27.52
C ASP A 35 0.03 8.81 -27.85
N SER A 36 -0.85 9.74 -27.49
CA SER A 36 -0.56 11.18 -27.67
C SER A 36 0.62 11.63 -26.81
N ILE A 37 0.74 11.13 -25.58
CA ILE A 37 1.89 11.39 -24.70
C ILE A 37 3.18 10.85 -25.32
N ARG A 38 3.20 9.57 -25.69
CA ARG A 38 4.38 8.95 -26.33
C ARG A 38 4.77 9.69 -27.61
N GLN A 39 3.79 10.03 -28.44
CA GLN A 39 4.04 10.78 -29.67
C GLN A 39 4.62 12.16 -29.37
N THR A 40 4.05 12.90 -28.41
CA THR A 40 4.53 14.23 -28.00
C THR A 40 5.98 14.15 -27.51
N VAL A 41 6.29 13.19 -26.64
CA VAL A 41 7.64 12.99 -26.13
C VAL A 41 8.59 12.60 -27.25
N ARG A 42 8.21 11.73 -28.21
CA ARG A 42 9.08 11.32 -29.33
C ARG A 42 9.32 12.42 -30.36
N GLN A 43 8.30 13.22 -30.66
CA GLN A 43 8.36 14.29 -31.65
C GLN A 43 9.06 15.55 -31.12
N SER A 44 9.22 15.68 -29.80
CA SER A 44 9.94 16.79 -29.19
C SER A 44 11.41 16.80 -29.64
N THR A 45 11.85 17.87 -30.29
CA THR A 45 13.22 18.01 -30.83
C THR A 45 14.28 18.13 -29.73
N SER A 46 13.89 18.64 -28.57
CA SER A 46 14.73 18.75 -27.37
C SER A 46 13.89 18.47 -26.13
N LEU A 47 14.55 18.09 -25.04
CA LEU A 47 13.94 17.82 -23.74
C LEU A 47 14.75 18.59 -22.69
N ASP A 48 14.11 19.58 -22.09
CA ASP A 48 14.64 20.37 -20.97
C ASP A 48 14.24 19.69 -19.66
N GLU A 49 15.19 18.99 -19.06
CA GLU A 49 15.02 18.16 -17.87
C GLU A 49 14.32 18.91 -16.72
N GLU A 50 14.51 20.22 -16.60
CA GLU A 50 13.98 21.04 -15.50
C GLU A 50 12.54 21.50 -15.73
N ARG A 51 12.07 21.45 -16.97
CA ARG A 51 10.75 21.95 -17.37
C ARG A 51 9.76 20.84 -17.70
N ILE A 52 10.17 19.57 -17.66
CA ILE A 52 9.28 18.45 -17.95
C ILE A 52 8.39 18.15 -16.75
N SER A 53 9.01 17.81 -15.62
CA SER A 53 8.31 17.41 -14.40
C SER A 53 9.25 17.42 -13.19
N ALA A 54 8.68 17.38 -11.98
CA ALA A 54 9.46 17.27 -10.75
C ALA A 54 10.27 15.96 -10.69
N GLU A 55 9.70 14.88 -11.25
CA GLU A 55 10.30 13.54 -11.33
C GLU A 55 11.56 13.55 -12.20
N ILE A 56 11.48 14.12 -13.41
CA ILE A 56 12.64 14.26 -14.29
C ILE A 56 13.70 15.15 -13.66
N SER A 57 13.27 16.22 -13.00
CA SER A 57 14.16 17.16 -12.31
C SER A 57 14.97 16.51 -11.19
N ILE A 58 14.37 15.59 -10.41
CA ILE A 58 15.08 14.82 -9.38
C ILE A 58 16.08 13.84 -10.02
N VAL A 59 15.63 13.05 -11.00
CA VAL A 59 16.48 12.03 -11.65
C VAL A 59 17.69 12.67 -12.34
N SER A 60 17.47 13.78 -13.05
CA SER A 60 18.53 14.61 -13.64
C SER A 60 19.56 15.05 -12.60
N GLY A 61 19.07 15.58 -11.47
CA GLY A 61 19.94 16.07 -10.41
C GLY A 61 20.77 14.97 -9.76
N TRP A 62 20.18 13.79 -9.48
CA TRP A 62 20.93 12.66 -8.96
C TRP A 62 22.01 12.17 -9.93
N ARG A 63 21.70 12.14 -11.24
CA ARG A 63 22.69 11.82 -12.28
C ARG A 63 23.84 12.82 -12.30
N LYS A 64 23.54 14.12 -12.29
CA LYS A 64 24.53 15.22 -12.25
C LYS A 64 25.40 15.17 -10.99
N GLN A 65 24.86 14.67 -9.88
CA GLN A 65 25.60 14.48 -8.62
C GLN A 65 26.36 13.14 -8.53
N HIS A 66 26.32 12.31 -9.57
CA HIS A 66 26.89 10.95 -9.58
C HIS A 66 26.34 10.07 -8.44
N ARG A 67 25.02 10.18 -8.20
CA ARG A 67 24.30 9.36 -7.19
C ARG A 67 23.63 8.14 -7.80
N LEU A 68 23.38 8.12 -9.10
CA LEU A 68 22.85 6.97 -9.83
C LEU A 68 23.98 6.26 -10.57
N ALA A 69 23.94 4.94 -10.56
CA ALA A 69 24.80 4.13 -11.40
C ALA A 69 24.51 4.35 -12.88
N LYS A 70 25.46 3.97 -13.74
CA LYS A 70 25.27 4.03 -15.21
C LYS A 70 24.06 3.23 -15.69
N GLN A 71 23.76 2.12 -15.01
CA GLN A 71 22.56 1.33 -15.21
C GLN A 71 21.78 1.34 -13.90
N VAL A 72 20.58 1.92 -13.94
CA VAL A 72 19.69 2.03 -12.79
C VAL A 72 18.29 1.59 -13.20
N ASP A 73 17.65 0.87 -12.29
CA ASP A 73 16.23 0.55 -12.36
C ASP A 73 15.44 1.64 -11.63
N ILE A 74 14.54 2.31 -12.33
CA ILE A 74 13.67 3.34 -11.77
C ILE A 74 12.26 2.75 -11.57
N LEU A 75 11.79 2.76 -10.33
CA LEU A 75 10.43 2.39 -9.96
C LEU A 75 9.60 3.67 -9.74
N LEU A 76 8.60 3.87 -10.59
CA LEU A 76 7.63 4.94 -10.47
C LEU A 76 6.40 4.46 -9.69
N LEU A 77 6.10 5.10 -8.56
CA LEU A 77 4.88 4.87 -7.78
C LEU A 77 3.83 5.91 -8.17
N TYR A 78 2.68 5.48 -8.68
CA TYR A 78 1.67 6.40 -9.20
C TYR A 78 0.26 6.02 -8.70
N SER A 79 -0.62 7.01 -8.53
CA SER A 79 -2.01 6.76 -8.15
C SER A 79 -2.78 6.04 -9.26
N ASP A 80 -3.76 5.23 -8.89
CA ASP A 80 -4.76 4.64 -9.79
C ASP A 80 -5.67 5.63 -10.53
N THR A 81 -5.61 6.93 -10.22
CA THR A 81 -6.29 7.97 -11.00
C THR A 81 -5.86 7.97 -12.46
N PHE A 82 -6.79 8.32 -13.36
CA PHE A 82 -6.53 8.41 -14.79
C PHE A 82 -5.34 9.34 -15.11
N VAL A 83 -5.30 10.52 -14.50
CA VAL A 83 -4.23 11.50 -14.71
C VAL A 83 -2.90 11.00 -14.14
N GLY A 84 -2.88 10.36 -12.97
CA GLY A 84 -1.66 9.79 -12.39
C GLY A 84 -1.05 8.69 -13.27
N SER A 85 -1.89 7.80 -13.81
CA SER A 85 -1.47 6.76 -14.74
C SER A 85 -0.82 7.33 -16.00
N LEU A 86 -1.45 8.34 -16.60
CA LEU A 86 -0.91 9.01 -17.79
C LEU A 86 0.38 9.77 -17.49
N ALA A 87 0.49 10.41 -16.32
CA ALA A 87 1.68 11.13 -15.91
C ALA A 87 2.87 10.18 -15.77
N ALA A 88 2.64 9.00 -15.17
CA ALA A 88 3.66 7.97 -15.05
C ALA A 88 4.15 7.47 -16.42
N ILE A 89 3.27 7.35 -17.42
CA ILE A 89 3.65 7.03 -18.81
C ILE A 89 4.55 8.12 -19.40
N GLY A 90 4.18 9.38 -19.22
CA GLY A 90 4.96 10.52 -19.70
C GLY A 90 6.36 10.57 -19.08
N VAL A 91 6.44 10.42 -17.76
CA VAL A 91 7.70 10.37 -17.02
C VAL A 91 8.55 9.17 -17.46
N GLU A 92 7.96 7.98 -17.61
CA GLU A 92 8.65 6.79 -18.13
C GLU A 92 9.28 7.03 -19.51
N GLU A 93 8.51 7.55 -20.46
CA GLU A 93 8.99 7.80 -21.82
C GLU A 93 10.13 8.84 -21.81
N CYS A 94 10.00 9.89 -21.00
CA CYS A 94 11.04 10.91 -20.86
C CYS A 94 12.33 10.36 -20.25
N ILE A 95 12.26 9.61 -19.14
CA ILE A 95 13.45 9.00 -18.50
C ILE A 95 14.13 8.03 -19.47
N THR A 96 13.35 7.19 -20.12
CA THR A 96 13.87 6.20 -21.07
C THR A 96 14.56 6.88 -22.24
N ARG A 97 13.96 7.94 -22.80
CA ARG A 97 14.53 8.69 -23.92
C ARG A 97 15.77 9.49 -23.54
N LEU A 98 15.77 10.13 -22.38
CA LEU A 98 16.87 11.00 -21.92
C LEU A 98 18.10 10.21 -21.49
N TYR A 99 17.88 9.09 -20.80
CA TYR A 99 18.95 8.41 -20.06
C TYR A 99 19.12 6.93 -20.42
N GLY A 100 18.16 6.32 -21.12
CA GLY A 100 18.19 4.89 -21.43
C GLY A 100 18.02 3.98 -20.21
N TYR A 101 17.52 4.52 -19.09
CA TYR A 101 17.29 3.75 -17.87
C TYR A 101 16.07 2.84 -18.01
N ARG A 102 16.10 1.72 -17.30
CA ARG A 102 14.93 0.83 -17.20
C ARG A 102 13.95 1.46 -16.23
N VAL A 103 12.72 1.62 -16.68
CA VAL A 103 11.65 2.17 -15.85
C VAL A 103 10.57 1.11 -15.66
N THR A 104 10.09 0.99 -14.43
CA THR A 104 8.92 0.19 -14.08
C THR A 104 7.92 1.08 -13.36
N ARG A 105 6.64 0.74 -13.46
CA ARG A 105 5.56 1.49 -12.83
C ARG A 105 4.79 0.56 -11.89
N LYS A 106 4.64 0.94 -10.63
CA LYS A 106 3.73 0.29 -9.67
C LYS A 106 2.58 1.26 -9.38
N LYS A 107 1.37 0.80 -9.68
CA LYS A 107 0.14 1.49 -9.31
C LYS A 107 -0.05 1.36 -7.80
N ILE A 108 -0.42 2.45 -7.16
CA ILE A 108 -0.93 2.51 -5.80
C ILE A 108 -2.45 2.65 -5.92
N ASP A 109 -3.16 1.65 -5.40
CA ASP A 109 -4.61 1.61 -5.49
C ASP A 109 -5.28 2.45 -4.38
N GLY A 110 -6.44 3.00 -4.69
CA GLY A 110 -7.27 3.71 -3.72
C GLY A 110 -6.76 5.09 -3.33
N LEU A 111 -5.74 5.64 -4.00
CA LEU A 111 -5.25 7.01 -3.77
C LEU A 111 -6.17 8.06 -4.43
N ASP A 112 -7.48 7.85 -4.34
CA ASP A 112 -8.50 8.83 -4.64
C ASP A 112 -8.81 9.61 -3.36
N MET A 113 -8.54 10.91 -3.40
CA MET A 113 -8.72 11.82 -2.28
C MET A 113 -9.96 12.70 -2.48
N SER A 114 -10.92 12.26 -3.30
CA SER A 114 -12.11 13.05 -3.64
C SER A 114 -13.12 13.15 -2.50
N THR A 115 -13.23 12.13 -1.63
CA THR A 115 -13.91 12.22 -0.33
C THR A 115 -12.96 11.98 0.83
N PRO A 116 -13.27 12.45 2.05
CA PRO A 116 -12.44 12.18 3.23
C PRO A 116 -12.30 10.69 3.57
N GLU A 117 -13.34 9.88 3.42
CA GLU A 117 -13.27 8.43 3.71
C GLU A 117 -12.39 7.72 2.69
N GLN A 118 -12.49 8.09 1.42
CA GLN A 118 -11.61 7.59 0.37
C GLN A 118 -10.17 8.06 0.59
N ALA A 119 -9.98 9.32 1.00
CA ALA A 119 -8.67 9.86 1.32
C ALA A 119 -7.99 9.06 2.43
N ILE A 120 -8.73 8.70 3.48
CA ILE A 120 -8.17 7.92 4.57
C ILE A 120 -7.83 6.50 4.13
N ARG A 121 -8.75 5.79 3.48
CA ARG A 121 -8.48 4.45 2.93
C ARG A 121 -7.29 4.48 1.96
N GLY A 122 -7.22 5.50 1.12
CA GLY A 122 -6.13 5.74 0.18
C GLY A 122 -4.79 5.99 0.86
N MET A 123 -4.76 6.77 1.94
CA MET A 123 -3.54 6.97 2.73
C MET A 123 -3.09 5.67 3.42
N GLN A 124 -4.02 4.84 3.88
CA GLN A 124 -3.69 3.53 4.45
C GLN A 124 -3.11 2.59 3.40
N GLN A 125 -3.80 2.44 2.27
CA GLN A 125 -3.35 1.58 1.19
C GLN A 125 -2.00 2.06 0.64
N TYR A 126 -1.82 3.37 0.50
CA TYR A 126 -0.54 3.96 0.11
C TYR A 126 0.61 3.55 1.02
N LEU A 127 0.43 3.61 2.34
CA LEU A 127 1.50 3.30 3.27
C LEU A 127 1.81 1.81 3.31
N VAL A 128 0.80 0.94 3.15
CA VAL A 128 0.99 -0.49 2.93
C VAL A 128 1.82 -0.72 1.67
N ASP A 129 1.36 -0.22 0.52
CA ASP A 129 2.03 -0.42 -0.76
C ASP A 129 3.45 0.16 -0.77
N LEU A 130 3.64 1.31 -0.13
CA LEU A 130 4.94 1.95 0.03
C LEU A 130 5.85 1.10 0.91
N ALA A 131 5.37 0.62 2.05
CA ALA A 131 6.17 -0.21 2.94
C ALA A 131 6.55 -1.55 2.31
N GLU A 132 5.66 -2.18 1.56
CA GLU A 132 5.98 -3.36 0.75
C GLU A 132 7.10 -3.06 -0.25
N VAL A 133 7.00 -1.92 -0.95
CA VAL A 133 8.03 -1.49 -1.89
C VAL A 133 9.35 -1.26 -1.16
N LEU A 134 9.36 -0.50 -0.07
CA LEU A 134 10.59 -0.21 0.68
C LEU A 134 11.19 -1.49 1.29
N ALA A 135 10.38 -2.42 1.80
CA ALA A 135 10.82 -3.69 2.34
C ALA A 135 11.48 -4.60 1.28
N ALA A 136 11.07 -4.48 0.02
CA ALA A 136 11.60 -5.26 -1.09
C ALA A 136 12.94 -4.73 -1.64
N HIS A 137 13.43 -3.59 -1.17
CA HIS A 137 14.64 -2.94 -1.67
C HIS A 137 15.66 -2.69 -0.55
N ASP A 138 16.94 -2.61 -0.93
CA ASP A 138 18.03 -2.28 0.00
C ASP A 138 18.20 -0.75 0.07
N ALA A 139 18.03 -0.19 1.28
CA ALA A 139 18.19 1.24 1.55
C ALA A 139 19.61 1.78 1.25
N MET A 140 20.64 0.93 1.22
CA MET A 140 22.02 1.34 0.93
C MET A 140 22.28 1.54 -0.57
N THR A 141 21.48 0.90 -1.44
CA THR A 141 21.65 0.94 -2.90
C THR A 141 20.48 1.58 -3.62
N THR A 142 19.55 2.18 -2.88
CA THR A 142 18.30 2.72 -3.40
C THR A 142 18.10 4.18 -2.99
N LEU A 143 17.88 5.06 -3.96
CA LEU A 143 17.43 6.43 -3.69
C LEU A 143 15.91 6.46 -3.62
N PHE A 144 15.36 7.22 -2.68
CA PHE A 144 13.92 7.44 -2.57
C PHE A 144 13.58 8.91 -2.69
N ALA A 145 12.62 9.25 -3.55
CA ALA A 145 12.08 10.61 -3.67
C ALA A 145 10.55 10.58 -3.61
N PRO A 146 9.96 10.91 -2.45
CA PRO A 146 8.50 11.05 -2.31
C PRO A 146 7.99 12.37 -2.92
N ILE A 147 8.35 12.66 -4.17
CA ILE A 147 8.01 13.91 -4.84
C ILE A 147 6.69 13.86 -5.61
N GLY A 148 6.09 15.04 -5.81
CA GLY A 148 4.82 15.15 -6.54
C GLY A 148 3.61 14.66 -5.74
N GLY A 149 2.42 14.96 -6.26
CA GLY A 149 1.15 14.54 -5.65
C GLY A 149 0.72 15.38 -4.45
N TYR A 150 -0.14 14.80 -3.61
CA TYR A 150 -0.69 15.48 -2.43
C TYR A 150 0.37 15.65 -1.34
N LYS A 151 0.39 16.81 -0.67
CA LYS A 151 1.32 17.09 0.44
C LYS A 151 1.22 16.05 1.58
N SER A 152 0.03 15.47 1.78
CA SER A 152 -0.20 14.37 2.71
C SER A 152 0.63 13.14 2.39
N VAL A 153 0.75 12.78 1.11
CA VAL A 153 1.54 11.63 0.62
C VAL A 153 3.01 11.81 1.00
N PHE A 154 3.62 12.97 0.72
CA PHE A 154 4.98 13.28 1.14
C PHE A 154 5.16 13.20 2.67
N SER A 155 4.22 13.80 3.42
CA SER A 155 4.28 13.89 4.89
C SER A 155 4.22 12.52 5.57
N LEU A 156 3.61 11.53 4.91
CA LEU A 156 3.53 10.14 5.37
C LEU A 156 4.71 9.30 4.86
N ALA A 157 5.10 9.50 3.61
CA ALA A 157 6.15 8.71 2.96
C ALA A 157 7.52 8.89 3.62
N TYR A 158 7.87 10.11 4.01
CA TYR A 158 9.19 10.42 4.57
C TYR A 158 9.45 9.76 5.94
N PRO A 159 8.52 9.83 6.93
CA PRO A 159 8.65 9.06 8.16
C PRO A 159 8.73 7.55 7.92
N VAL A 160 7.93 7.00 7.01
CA VAL A 160 7.97 5.56 6.69
C VAL A 160 9.29 5.17 6.02
N ALA A 161 9.78 5.95 5.06
CA ALA A 161 11.11 5.74 4.49
C ALA A 161 12.21 5.76 5.55
N SER A 162 12.12 6.69 6.52
CA SER A 162 13.06 6.76 7.64
C SER A 162 13.01 5.50 8.52
N LEU A 163 11.82 4.97 8.81
CA LEU A 163 11.63 3.70 9.53
C LEU A 163 12.33 2.52 8.82
N TYR A 164 12.29 2.50 7.49
CA TYR A 164 12.97 1.49 6.66
C TYR A 164 14.45 1.83 6.37
N GLY A 165 14.98 2.91 6.94
CA GLY A 165 16.38 3.32 6.80
C GLY A 165 16.73 4.03 5.50
N PHE A 166 15.75 4.32 4.63
CA PHE A 166 15.95 4.97 3.35
C PHE A 166 16.29 6.45 3.51
N GLU A 167 17.25 6.91 2.72
CA GLU A 167 17.51 8.33 2.53
C GLU A 167 16.46 8.92 1.57
N SER A 168 15.66 9.87 2.06
CA SER A 168 14.65 10.55 1.24
C SER A 168 15.25 11.79 0.60
N TRP A 169 14.89 12.07 -0.64
CA TRP A 169 15.40 13.20 -1.39
C TRP A 169 14.29 14.15 -1.81
N TYR A 170 14.64 15.43 -1.86
CA TYR A 170 13.75 16.50 -2.29
C TYR A 170 14.52 17.51 -3.13
N ARG A 171 13.85 18.18 -4.06
CA ARG A 171 14.44 19.28 -4.84
C ARG A 171 13.66 20.55 -4.55
N PHE A 172 14.31 21.52 -3.91
CA PHE A 172 13.73 22.84 -3.77
C PHE A 172 13.83 23.60 -5.09
N GLU A 173 12.75 24.23 -5.53
CA GLU A 173 12.66 24.98 -6.78
C GLU A 173 13.81 25.99 -6.93
N GLN A 174 14.19 26.65 -5.83
CA GLN A 174 15.24 27.68 -5.82
C GLN A 174 16.67 27.12 -5.78
N SER A 175 16.87 25.90 -5.28
CA SER A 175 18.21 25.34 -5.02
C SER A 175 18.86 24.71 -6.25
N GLY A 176 18.09 24.43 -7.30
CA GLY A 176 18.55 23.79 -8.54
C GLY A 176 19.00 22.33 -8.41
N ALA A 177 19.34 21.84 -7.22
CA ALA A 177 19.89 20.51 -6.99
C ALA A 177 19.05 19.69 -5.99
N PRO A 178 18.93 18.37 -6.18
CA PRO A 178 18.37 17.49 -5.16
C PRO A 178 19.21 17.54 -3.89
N VAL A 179 18.53 17.53 -2.75
CA VAL A 179 19.14 17.44 -1.44
C VAL A 179 18.55 16.25 -0.69
N SER A 180 19.42 15.60 0.08
CA SER A 180 19.02 14.56 1.01
C SER A 180 18.34 15.19 2.22
N LEU A 181 17.22 14.59 2.63
CA LEU A 181 16.54 14.90 3.87
C LEU A 181 17.15 14.06 5.00
N PRO A 182 17.40 14.66 6.17
CA PRO A 182 18.02 13.96 7.29
C PRO A 182 17.12 12.84 7.79
N ARG A 183 17.57 11.58 7.78
CA ARG A 183 16.77 10.47 8.28
C ARG A 183 16.28 10.72 9.71
N LEU A 184 14.98 10.56 9.93
CA LEU A 184 14.42 10.71 11.26
C LEU A 184 14.79 9.50 12.13
N PRO A 185 15.17 9.68 13.40
CA PRO A 185 15.48 8.58 14.31
C PRO A 185 14.19 7.92 14.85
N ILE A 186 13.30 7.51 13.95
CA ILE A 186 12.02 6.89 14.29
C ILE A 186 12.22 5.38 14.37
N ARG A 187 11.68 4.78 15.43
CA ARG A 187 11.53 3.33 15.57
C ARG A 187 10.15 3.06 16.15
N PHE A 188 9.60 1.88 15.85
CA PHE A 188 8.44 1.40 16.59
C PHE A 188 8.86 1.07 18.02
N ASP A 189 8.05 1.48 18.98
CA ASP A 189 8.18 0.99 20.36
C ASP A 189 7.58 -0.42 20.42
N GLU A 190 8.39 -1.40 20.03
CA GLU A 190 7.98 -2.81 20.03
C GLU A 190 7.61 -3.28 21.43
N ALA A 191 8.23 -2.72 22.49
CA ALA A 191 7.95 -3.13 23.84
C ALA A 191 6.51 -2.81 24.24
N VAL A 192 5.98 -1.65 23.84
CA VAL A 192 4.58 -1.26 24.07
C VAL A 192 3.62 -2.14 23.25
N LEU A 193 3.95 -2.42 21.99
CA LEU A 193 3.09 -3.21 21.09
C LEU A 193 3.05 -4.70 21.46
N GLN A 194 4.09 -5.21 22.13
CA GLN A 194 4.18 -6.58 22.62
C GLN A 194 3.62 -6.76 24.04
N GLN A 195 3.18 -5.70 24.72
CA GLN A 195 2.55 -5.85 26.03
C GLN A 195 1.30 -6.74 25.94
N PRO A 196 1.08 -7.67 26.89
CA PRO A 196 -0.03 -8.61 26.83
C PRO A 196 -1.40 -7.95 26.66
N GLU A 197 -1.61 -6.79 27.29
CA GLU A 197 -2.83 -6.01 27.14
C GLU A 197 -2.98 -5.42 25.73
N THR A 198 -1.95 -4.76 25.21
CA THR A 198 -1.94 -4.21 23.84
C THR A 198 -2.24 -5.29 22.81
N VAL A 199 -1.55 -6.43 22.89
CA VAL A 199 -1.76 -7.58 22.01
C VAL A 199 -3.20 -8.10 22.11
N ARG A 200 -3.76 -8.18 23.32
CA ARG A 200 -5.15 -8.61 23.54
C ARG A 200 -6.15 -7.63 22.93
N MET A 201 -5.95 -6.32 23.09
CA MET A 201 -6.86 -5.31 22.55
C MET A 201 -6.80 -5.26 21.03
N LEU A 202 -5.59 -5.23 20.45
CA LEU A 202 -5.40 -5.24 19.00
C LEU A 202 -5.98 -6.50 18.34
N ARG A 203 -5.81 -7.68 18.96
CA ARG A 203 -6.46 -8.93 18.49
C ARG A 203 -7.98 -8.85 18.54
N SER A 204 -8.53 -8.25 19.58
CA SER A 204 -9.97 -8.09 19.74
C SER A 204 -10.54 -7.14 18.70
N LEU A 205 -9.87 -6.02 18.46
CA LEU A 205 -10.21 -5.05 17.42
C LEU A 205 -10.09 -5.66 16.02
N TYR A 206 -9.00 -6.40 15.75
CA TYR A 206 -8.81 -7.04 14.45
C TYR A 206 -9.91 -8.08 14.16
N ARG A 207 -10.32 -8.82 15.19
CA ARG A 207 -11.47 -9.72 15.09
C ARG A 207 -12.78 -8.97 14.87
N PHE A 208 -12.99 -7.86 15.58
CA PHE A 208 -14.18 -7.03 15.43
C PHE A 208 -14.29 -6.47 14.01
N ALA A 209 -13.18 -6.01 13.44
CA ALA A 209 -13.03 -5.56 12.06
C ALA A 209 -13.16 -6.70 11.01
N GLY A 210 -13.67 -7.87 11.41
CA GLY A 210 -13.87 -9.00 10.51
C GLY A 210 -12.59 -9.59 9.94
N PHE A 211 -11.46 -9.42 10.64
CA PHE A 211 -10.11 -9.79 10.19
C PHE A 211 -9.61 -8.98 8.99
N SER A 212 -10.09 -7.75 8.82
CA SER A 212 -9.48 -6.76 7.93
C SER A 212 -8.73 -5.70 8.74
N LEU A 213 -7.52 -5.35 8.30
CA LEU A 213 -6.76 -4.21 8.81
C LEU A 213 -7.07 -2.93 8.02
N ARG A 214 -7.66 -3.06 6.83
CA ARG A 214 -7.82 -1.97 5.85
C ARG A 214 -9.23 -1.39 5.82
N GLU A 215 -10.24 -2.16 6.19
CA GLU A 215 -11.62 -1.67 6.22
C GLU A 215 -11.94 -0.93 7.52
N PRO A 216 -12.46 0.32 7.45
CA PRO A 216 -12.95 1.01 8.63
C PRO A 216 -14.21 0.33 9.19
N PHE A 217 -14.44 0.53 10.49
CA PHE A 217 -15.58 0.03 11.24
C PHE A 217 -16.14 1.12 12.18
N GLU A 218 -17.40 1.00 12.58
CA GLU A 218 -18.06 2.00 13.41
C GLU A 218 -17.55 1.98 14.87
N LEU A 219 -17.16 3.15 15.40
CA LEU A 219 -16.79 3.33 16.81
C LEU A 219 -17.96 3.00 17.72
N SER A 220 -19.17 3.46 17.38
CA SER A 220 -20.38 3.20 18.16
C SER A 220 -20.76 1.72 18.24
N ALA A 221 -20.24 0.89 17.34
CA ALA A 221 -20.48 -0.54 17.36
C ALA A 221 -19.46 -1.31 18.23
N LEU A 222 -18.38 -0.66 18.68
CA LEU A 222 -17.40 -1.28 19.55
C LEU A 222 -17.97 -1.51 20.95
N PRO A 223 -17.65 -2.64 21.61
CA PRO A 223 -17.79 -2.76 23.06
C PRO A 223 -17.06 -1.64 23.79
N ASP A 224 -17.64 -1.11 24.87
CA ASP A 224 -17.11 0.04 25.64
C ASP A 224 -15.61 -0.04 25.92
N VAL A 225 -15.12 -1.22 26.35
CA VAL A 225 -13.70 -1.46 26.66
C VAL A 225 -12.81 -1.25 25.43
N LEU A 226 -13.25 -1.65 24.24
CA LEU A 226 -12.50 -1.44 23.00
C LEU A 226 -12.61 0.02 22.54
N GLY A 227 -13.78 0.64 22.65
CA GLY A 227 -13.98 2.06 22.34
C GLY A 227 -13.06 2.96 23.18
N GLU A 228 -13.10 2.80 24.50
CA GLU A 228 -12.20 3.53 25.41
C GLU A 228 -10.72 3.30 25.09
N TRP A 229 -10.36 2.07 24.70
CA TRP A 229 -8.98 1.76 24.37
C TRP A 229 -8.55 2.47 23.08
N VAL A 230 -9.40 2.52 22.05
CA VAL A 230 -9.11 3.27 20.82
C VAL A 230 -8.94 4.76 21.13
N GLU A 231 -9.83 5.34 21.93
CA GLU A 231 -9.75 6.75 22.34
C GLU A 231 -8.46 7.07 23.13
N LYS A 232 -8.02 6.15 23.99
CA LYS A 232 -6.77 6.29 24.75
C LYS A 232 -5.51 6.12 23.89
N HIS A 233 -5.62 5.52 22.71
CA HIS A 233 -4.48 5.23 21.83
C HIS A 233 -4.67 5.79 20.42
N PRO A 234 -4.88 7.11 20.25
CA PRO A 234 -5.23 7.70 18.97
C PRO A 234 -4.14 7.53 17.91
N VAL A 235 -2.88 7.30 18.30
CA VAL A 235 -1.77 7.06 17.37
C VAL A 235 -1.93 5.76 16.56
N TYR A 236 -2.67 4.78 17.10
CA TYR A 236 -2.88 3.49 16.47
C TYR A 236 -4.06 3.47 15.50
N PHE A 237 -4.84 4.55 15.46
CA PHE A 237 -6.09 4.62 14.73
C PHE A 237 -6.18 5.93 13.96
N TYR A 238 -7.03 5.96 12.96
CA TYR A 238 -7.62 7.21 12.50
C TYR A 238 -9.11 7.18 12.87
N GLN A 239 -9.68 8.37 13.03
CA GLN A 239 -11.10 8.53 13.29
C GLN A 239 -11.68 9.56 12.32
N TYR A 240 -12.84 9.26 11.76
CA TYR A 240 -13.57 10.18 10.89
C TYR A 240 -15.07 9.88 10.94
N GLU A 241 -15.88 10.88 11.28
CA GLU A 241 -17.37 10.77 11.34
C GLU A 241 -17.89 9.51 12.04
N GLY A 242 -17.27 9.12 13.16
CA GLY A 242 -17.68 7.94 13.93
C GLY A 242 -17.16 6.61 13.37
N LEU A 243 -16.40 6.62 12.28
CA LEU A 243 -15.63 5.47 11.80
C LEU A 243 -14.23 5.47 12.39
N ILE A 244 -13.70 4.27 12.61
CA ILE A 244 -12.34 3.99 13.03
C ILE A 244 -11.72 3.03 12.03
N GLY A 245 -10.43 3.20 11.75
CA GLY A 245 -9.63 2.11 11.22
C GLY A 245 -8.22 2.12 11.76
N PHE A 246 -7.49 1.04 11.49
CA PHE A 246 -6.11 0.90 11.93
C PHE A 246 -5.24 1.93 11.24
N SER A 247 -4.43 2.64 12.03
CA SER A 247 -3.43 3.53 11.48
C SER A 247 -2.50 2.72 10.57
N PRO A 248 -2.07 3.28 9.44
CA PRO A 248 -1.23 2.56 8.51
C PRO A 248 0.09 2.10 9.14
N LEU A 249 0.67 2.91 10.04
CA LEU A 249 1.86 2.54 10.81
C LEU A 249 1.65 1.29 11.67
N LEU A 250 0.47 1.15 12.29
CA LEU A 250 0.12 -0.05 13.04
C LEU A 250 -0.06 -1.26 12.11
N ILE A 251 -0.67 -1.08 10.93
CA ILE A 251 -0.81 -2.16 9.94
C ILE A 251 0.57 -2.73 9.59
N LEU A 252 1.53 -1.86 9.26
CA LEU A 252 2.91 -2.27 8.95
C LEU A 252 3.53 -3.11 10.06
N HIS A 253 3.33 -2.70 11.31
CA HIS A 253 3.86 -3.43 12.45
C HIS A 253 3.18 -4.79 12.64
N ILE A 254 1.85 -4.84 12.55
CA ILE A 254 1.07 -6.06 12.70
C ILE A 254 1.46 -7.08 11.60
N GLU A 255 1.69 -6.61 10.37
CA GLU A 255 2.11 -7.45 9.24
C GLU A 255 3.53 -8.02 9.40
N GLN A 256 4.42 -7.34 10.13
CA GLN A 256 5.76 -7.84 10.46
C GLN A 256 5.74 -8.92 11.57
N MET A 257 4.70 -8.93 12.41
CA MET A 257 4.58 -9.87 13.54
C MET A 257 3.25 -10.67 13.50
N PRO A 258 2.96 -11.37 12.40
CA PRO A 258 1.65 -12.00 12.22
C PRO A 258 1.38 -13.06 13.28
N SER A 259 2.40 -13.77 13.77
CA SER A 259 2.24 -14.77 14.84
C SER A 259 1.75 -14.18 16.17
N LEU A 260 2.03 -12.91 16.42
CA LEU A 260 1.65 -12.20 17.64
C LEU A 260 0.21 -11.69 17.58
N TYR A 261 -0.29 -11.32 16.41
CA TYR A 261 -1.59 -10.69 16.25
C TYR A 261 -2.63 -11.55 15.53
N ALA A 262 -2.20 -12.56 14.77
CA ALA A 262 -3.11 -13.50 14.13
C ALA A 262 -3.94 -14.23 15.21
N PRO A 263 -5.27 -14.31 15.04
CA PRO A 263 -6.11 -15.16 15.87
C PRO A 263 -5.70 -16.62 15.67
N ARG A 264 -5.49 -17.33 16.77
CA ARG A 264 -5.42 -18.80 16.70
C ARG A 264 -6.82 -19.32 16.51
N VAL A 265 -7.09 -19.89 15.35
CA VAL A 265 -8.36 -20.56 15.10
C VAL A 265 -8.15 -22.06 15.16
N PHE A 266 -8.98 -22.70 15.97
CA PHE A 266 -8.99 -24.14 16.12
C PHE A 266 -10.10 -24.70 15.25
N ILE A 267 -9.74 -25.49 14.24
CA ILE A 267 -10.73 -26.18 13.38
C ILE A 267 -10.98 -27.57 13.97
N PRO A 268 -12.23 -27.95 14.28
CA PRO A 268 -12.56 -29.30 14.73
C PRO A 268 -12.20 -30.32 13.66
N LYS A 269 -11.52 -31.42 14.02
CA LYS A 269 -11.13 -32.50 13.07
C LYS A 269 -12.29 -33.06 12.24
N LYS A 270 -13.53 -33.02 12.77
CA LYS A 270 -14.73 -33.48 12.03
C LYS A 270 -15.04 -32.65 10.78
N ILE A 271 -14.71 -31.36 10.78
CA ILE A 271 -14.96 -30.46 9.65
C ILE A 271 -13.91 -30.65 8.54
N GLU A 272 -12.75 -31.22 8.87
CA GLU A 272 -11.62 -31.43 7.96
C GLU A 272 -11.93 -32.44 6.82
N HIS A 273 -12.94 -33.30 7.00
CA HIS A 273 -13.37 -34.28 6.00
C HIS A 273 -14.46 -33.78 5.05
N GLU A 274 -15.13 -32.68 5.38
CA GLU A 274 -16.13 -32.07 4.49
C GLU A 274 -15.41 -31.03 3.61
N LEU A 275 -15.45 -31.21 2.30
CA LEU A 275 -14.95 -30.25 1.29
C LEU A 275 -15.78 -28.96 1.31
N ARG A 276 -15.77 -28.24 2.43
CA ARG A 276 -16.43 -26.94 2.58
C ARG A 276 -15.56 -25.85 1.97
N THR A 277 -16.20 -24.89 1.33
CA THR A 277 -15.53 -23.66 0.87
C THR A 277 -15.08 -22.86 2.09
N MET A 278 -13.96 -22.14 1.95
CA MET A 278 -13.36 -21.36 3.04
C MET A 278 -14.33 -20.33 3.66
N SER A 279 -15.21 -19.74 2.84
CA SER A 279 -16.27 -18.84 3.32
C SER A 279 -17.31 -19.52 4.21
N GLY A 280 -17.62 -20.80 3.97
CA GLY A 280 -18.50 -21.60 4.82
C GLY A 280 -17.91 -21.82 6.21
N ILE A 281 -16.62 -22.15 6.28
CA ILE A 281 -15.88 -22.32 7.53
C ILE A 281 -15.85 -21.00 8.33
N LEU A 282 -15.71 -19.86 7.65
CA LEU A 282 -15.69 -18.53 8.29
C LEU A 282 -17.05 -18.16 8.90
N ASN A 283 -18.15 -18.41 8.19
CA ASN A 283 -19.49 -18.16 8.70
C ASN A 283 -19.82 -19.09 9.88
N ASP A 284 -19.43 -20.36 9.80
CA ASP A 284 -19.58 -21.31 10.91
C ASP A 284 -18.78 -20.85 12.14
N PHE A 285 -17.54 -20.38 11.96
CA PHE A 285 -16.72 -19.88 13.06
C PHE A 285 -17.31 -18.61 13.71
N LYS A 286 -17.78 -17.65 12.90
CA LYS A 286 -18.48 -16.45 13.38
C LYS A 286 -19.73 -16.82 14.19
N THR A 287 -20.45 -17.86 13.75
CA THR A 287 -21.66 -18.37 14.42
C THR A 287 -21.32 -19.14 15.70
N TYR A 288 -20.25 -19.93 15.70
CA TYR A 288 -19.84 -20.80 16.82
C TYR A 288 -19.27 -20.01 18.02
N GLN A 289 -18.71 -18.82 17.79
CA GLN A 289 -18.21 -17.95 18.88
C GLN A 289 -19.32 -17.41 19.80
N GLY A 290 -20.59 -17.53 19.42
CA GLY A 290 -21.72 -17.07 20.22
C GLY A 290 -22.05 -17.95 21.44
N THR A 291 -21.56 -19.20 21.54
CA THR A 291 -22.20 -20.15 22.47
C THR A 291 -21.31 -21.03 23.36
N HIS A 292 -20.03 -21.31 23.09
CA HIS A 292 -19.29 -22.27 23.93
C HIS A 292 -17.78 -22.00 24.15
N ARG A 293 -17.38 -21.93 25.43
CA ARG A 293 -16.02 -22.27 25.91
C ARG A 293 -16.00 -23.77 26.24
N GLN A 294 -15.43 -24.62 25.39
CA GLN A 294 -15.12 -26.01 25.75
C GLN A 294 -13.67 -26.39 25.42
N GLN A 295 -13.13 -27.30 26.23
CA GLN A 295 -11.73 -27.72 26.28
C GLN A 295 -11.24 -28.34 24.97
N ALA A 296 -10.02 -27.98 24.57
CA ALA A 296 -9.43 -28.36 23.28
C ALA A 296 -8.84 -29.79 23.30
N THR A 297 -9.67 -30.80 23.08
CA THR A 297 -9.22 -32.12 22.62
C THR A 297 -9.89 -32.42 21.28
N GLY A 298 -9.10 -32.51 20.19
CA GLY A 298 -9.62 -32.86 18.86
C GLY A 298 -9.59 -31.76 17.80
N PHE A 299 -8.81 -30.70 18.00
CA PHE A 299 -8.64 -29.61 17.03
C PHE A 299 -7.24 -29.66 16.40
N THR A 300 -7.14 -29.29 15.12
CA THR A 300 -5.86 -28.97 14.48
C THR A 300 -5.68 -27.46 14.48
N ASN A 301 -4.53 -26.98 14.94
CA ASN A 301 -4.16 -25.57 14.84
C ASN A 301 -3.76 -25.29 13.39
N ARG A 302 -4.62 -24.61 12.63
CA ARG A 302 -4.27 -24.09 11.31
C ARG A 302 -4.28 -22.56 11.39
N MET A 303 -3.25 -21.92 10.83
CA MET A 303 -3.34 -20.50 10.55
C MET A 303 -4.40 -20.30 9.47
N PHE A 304 -5.36 -19.41 9.72
CA PHE A 304 -6.42 -19.06 8.78
C PHE A 304 -5.86 -18.19 7.65
N ARG A 305 -6.39 -18.33 6.43
CA ARG A 305 -6.20 -17.35 5.35
C ARG A 305 -6.98 -16.07 5.65
N HIS A 306 -6.36 -15.15 6.37
CA HIS A 306 -6.73 -13.73 6.49
C HIS A 306 -5.55 -12.88 6.03
N GLU A 307 -5.66 -11.55 6.05
CA GLU A 307 -4.62 -10.63 5.55
C GLU A 307 -3.19 -10.87 6.12
N LEU A 308 -3.05 -11.65 7.20
CA LEU A 308 -1.78 -11.98 7.85
C LEU A 308 -1.32 -13.44 7.62
N ASP A 309 -1.94 -14.18 6.71
CA ASP A 309 -1.53 -15.55 6.37
C ASP A 309 -0.42 -15.57 5.31
N TRP A 310 0.81 -15.80 5.74
CA TRP A 310 1.99 -15.89 4.88
C TRP A 310 2.52 -17.33 4.72
N SER A 311 1.67 -18.34 4.89
CA SER A 311 2.10 -19.75 4.83
C SER A 311 2.26 -20.34 3.41
N ASP A 312 2.01 -19.56 2.34
CA ASP A 312 2.13 -20.05 0.95
C ASP A 312 3.21 -19.29 0.15
N ARG A 313 4.49 -19.47 0.51
CA ARG A 313 5.64 -19.04 -0.32
C ARG A 313 5.92 -20.00 -1.49
N SER A 314 4.87 -20.47 -2.16
CA SER A 314 4.95 -21.12 -3.48
C SER A 314 4.64 -20.16 -4.64
N PHE A 315 4.67 -18.85 -4.38
CA PHE A 315 4.41 -17.82 -5.38
C PHE A 315 5.60 -17.63 -6.32
N VAL A 316 5.49 -18.20 -7.52
CA VAL A 316 6.32 -17.87 -8.69
C VAL A 316 5.65 -16.70 -9.42
N PRO A 317 6.35 -15.57 -9.71
CA PRO A 317 5.74 -14.45 -10.44
C PRO A 317 5.34 -14.89 -11.85
N GLY A 318 4.05 -14.71 -12.23
CA GLY A 318 3.62 -14.88 -13.62
C GLY A 318 2.28 -15.60 -13.89
N LYS A 319 1.48 -15.92 -12.88
CA LYS A 319 0.11 -16.45 -13.13
C LYS A 319 -0.96 -15.62 -12.43
N SER A 320 -1.67 -14.84 -13.22
CA SER A 320 -2.91 -14.15 -12.83
C SER A 320 -3.97 -15.19 -12.49
N ILE A 321 -4.56 -15.10 -11.29
CA ILE A 321 -5.81 -15.82 -10.97
C ILE A 321 -6.94 -14.79 -11.01
N PHE A 322 -7.89 -15.02 -11.90
CA PHE A 322 -9.12 -14.26 -12.03
C PHE A 322 -10.00 -14.45 -10.78
N VAL A 323 -10.43 -13.35 -10.19
CA VAL A 323 -11.58 -13.33 -9.28
C VAL A 323 -12.82 -13.12 -10.15
N ILE A 324 -13.67 -14.13 -10.24
CA ILE A 324 -14.97 -14.04 -10.91
C ILE A 324 -15.95 -13.35 -9.95
N PRO A 325 -16.64 -12.26 -10.34
CA PRO A 325 -17.67 -11.66 -9.52
C PRO A 325 -18.95 -12.52 -9.54
N ASN A 326 -19.54 -12.72 -8.36
CA ASN A 326 -20.83 -13.38 -8.20
C ASN A 326 -21.95 -12.47 -8.71
N GLU A 327 -22.50 -12.77 -9.88
CA GLU A 327 -23.88 -12.42 -10.21
C GLU A 327 -24.56 -13.64 -10.87
N TRP A 328 -25.87 -13.75 -10.62
CA TRP A 328 -26.83 -14.71 -11.21
C TRP A 328 -26.90 -16.11 -10.60
N CYS A 329 -27.77 -16.24 -9.59
CA CYS A 329 -28.47 -17.49 -9.33
C CYS A 329 -29.95 -17.21 -9.00
N THR A 330 -30.76 -17.04 -10.04
CA THR A 330 -32.21 -17.28 -10.00
C THR A 330 -32.50 -18.42 -10.96
N THR A 331 -32.48 -19.65 -10.45
CA THR A 331 -33.07 -20.80 -11.14
C THR A 331 -34.41 -21.13 -10.51
N THR A 332 -35.43 -20.89 -11.31
CA THR A 332 -36.83 -21.27 -11.17
C THR A 332 -36.97 -22.79 -11.06
N SER A 333 -37.49 -23.29 -9.94
CA SER A 333 -38.07 -24.64 -9.86
C SER A 333 -39.57 -24.56 -10.12
N ARG A 334 -39.98 -24.92 -11.34
CA ARG A 334 -41.37 -25.30 -11.66
C ARG A 334 -41.65 -26.68 -11.07
N HIS A 335 -42.65 -26.79 -10.21
CA HIS A 335 -43.45 -28.01 -10.12
C HIS A 335 -44.93 -27.68 -10.17
N LEU A 336 -45.57 -28.33 -11.15
CA LEU A 336 -47.01 -28.37 -11.39
C LEU A 336 -47.68 -29.18 -10.28
N SER A 337 -48.83 -28.70 -9.81
CA SER A 337 -49.97 -29.54 -9.50
C SER A 337 -51.25 -28.83 -9.90
N MET A 338 -52.08 -29.59 -10.60
CA MET A 338 -53.27 -29.22 -11.34
C MET A 338 -54.54 -29.33 -10.46
N VAL A 339 -55.54 -28.52 -10.82
CA VAL A 339 -57.00 -28.77 -10.79
C VAL A 339 -57.73 -28.69 -9.44
N GLY A 340 -58.81 -27.88 -9.45
CA GLY A 340 -59.99 -28.15 -8.63
C GLY A 340 -60.89 -26.95 -8.32
N THR A 341 -61.80 -26.64 -9.25
CA THR A 341 -63.04 -25.82 -9.15
C THR A 341 -62.97 -24.34 -8.80
#